data_AF-A0A961TL28-F1
#
_entry.id   AF-A0A961TL28-F1
#
_cell.length_a   1.000
_cell.length_b   1.000
_cell.length_c   1.000
_cell.angle_alpha   90.00
_cell.angle_beta   90.00
_cell.angle_gamma   90.00
#
_symmetry.space_group_name_H-M   'P 1'
#
loop_
_entity.id
_entity.type
_entity.pdbx_description
1 polymer ?
#
loop_
_entity_poly.entity_id
_entity_poly.type
_entity_poly.pdbx_seq_one_letter_code
_entity_poly.pdbx_strand_id
1 'polypeptide(L)'
;MLKMGKESETLFTIHLDGRITAAEMNAELDKLLEMSADVKGGRLLYDVRNFKMPEFGALVVEFRKLPALLGLIRRFDKAALLAEEAWLRKFAEWEGALFPGLEIRSFSHDEEQAAREWLMA
;
A
#
# COMPACT_ATOMS: atom_id res chain seq x y z
N MET A 1 8.60 -0.70 11.85
CA MET A 1 7.91 0.58 12.04
C MET A 1 7.13 0.91 10.78
N LEU A 2 5.83 1.19 10.95
CA LEU A 2 4.95 1.68 9.90
C LEU A 2 4.76 3.18 10.07
N LYS A 3 4.81 3.93 8.96
CA LYS A 3 4.51 5.36 8.93
C LYS A 3 3.67 5.67 7.70
N MET A 4 2.55 6.34 7.88
CA MET A 4 1.72 6.84 6.78
C MET A 4 1.78 8.36 6.71
N GLY A 5 1.71 8.90 5.50
CA GLY A 5 1.83 10.33 5.23
C GLY A 5 1.03 10.76 4.00
N LYS A 6 0.94 12.08 3.83
CA LYS A 6 0.30 12.74 2.69
C LYS A 6 1.28 13.78 2.16
N GLU A 7 1.85 13.54 0.99
CA GLU A 7 2.80 14.45 0.33
C GLU A 7 2.09 15.52 -0.51
N SER A 8 0.86 15.24 -0.97
CA SER A 8 -0.01 16.22 -1.64
C SER A 8 -1.48 15.88 -1.42
N GLU A 9 -2.41 16.69 -1.94
CA GLU A 9 -3.85 16.41 -1.85
C GLU A 9 -4.25 15.01 -2.32
N THR A 10 -3.50 14.44 -3.27
CA THR A 10 -3.81 13.14 -3.86
C THR A 10 -2.63 12.16 -3.84
N LEU A 11 -1.51 12.48 -3.19
CA LEU A 11 -0.37 11.57 -3.06
C LEU A 11 -0.14 11.21 -1.60
N PHE A 12 -0.30 9.93 -1.31
CA PHE A 12 -0.13 9.34 0.00
C PHE A 12 1.11 8.45 0.00
N THR A 13 1.83 8.46 1.11
CA THR A 13 3.01 7.61 1.29
C THR A 13 2.82 6.69 2.45
N ILE A 14 3.34 5.47 2.32
CA ILE A 14 3.43 4.53 3.43
C ILE A 14 4.83 3.95 3.41
N HIS A 15 5.51 4.08 4.54
CA HIS A 15 6.83 3.51 4.76
C HIS A 15 6.70 2.39 5.79
N LEU A 16 7.07 1.18 5.38
CA LEU A 16 7.11 0.00 6.21
C LEU A 16 8.56 -0.48 6.29
N ASP A 17 9.14 -0.43 7.49
CA ASP A 17 10.47 -0.99 7.76
C ASP A 17 10.41 -2.07 8.85
N GLY A 18 10.70 -3.32 8.49
CA GLY A 18 10.79 -4.43 9.43
C GLY A 18 9.43 -5.05 9.80
N ARG A 19 9.23 -5.37 11.09
CA ARG A 19 7.99 -6.03 11.57
C ARG A 19 6.94 -5.01 11.97
N ILE A 20 5.69 -5.38 11.76
CA ILE A 20 4.50 -4.65 12.17
C ILE A 20 3.60 -5.57 12.99
N THR A 21 3.03 -5.04 14.07
CA THR A 21 2.00 -5.74 14.85
C THR A 21 0.61 -5.44 14.30
N ALA A 22 -0.35 -6.32 14.57
CA ALA A 22 -1.75 -6.10 14.17
C ALA A 22 -2.34 -4.81 14.77
N ALA A 23 -1.92 -4.42 15.97
CA ALA A 23 -2.37 -3.18 16.62
C ALA A 23 -1.85 -1.93 15.89
N GLU A 24 -0.57 -1.92 15.53
CA GLU A 24 0.04 -0.81 14.76
C GLU A 24 -0.61 -0.68 13.38
N MET A 25 -0.82 -1.79 12.69
CA MET A 25 -1.51 -1.77 11.39
C MET A 25 -2.93 -1.23 11.51
N ASN A 26 -3.66 -1.64 12.55
CA ASN A 26 -5.01 -1.17 12.77
C ASN A 26 -5.07 0.34 12.97
N ALA A 27 -4.22 0.89 13.84
CA ALA A 27 -4.19 2.32 14.12
C ALA A 27 -3.79 3.14 12.89
N GLU A 28 -2.82 2.68 12.11
CA GLU A 28 -2.39 3.39 10.90
C GLU A 28 -3.42 3.30 9.76
N LEU A 29 -4.10 2.17 9.59
CA LEU A 29 -5.20 2.04 8.63
C LEU A 29 -6.36 2.99 8.95
N ASP A 30 -6.72 3.12 10.22
CA ASP A 30 -7.79 4.02 10.64
C ASP A 30 -7.43 5.49 10.33
N LYS A 31 -6.16 5.89 10.56
CA LYS A 31 -5.65 7.20 10.14
C LYS A 31 -5.70 7.41 8.64
N LEU A 32 -5.30 6.41 7.85
CA LEU A 32 -5.33 6.51 6.39
C LEU A 32 -6.76 6.65 5.87
N LEU A 33 -7.72 5.94 6.46
CA LEU A 33 -9.14 6.05 6.13
C LEU A 33 -9.68 7.45 6.39
N GLU A 34 -9.28 8.07 7.50
CA GLU A 34 -9.62 9.45 7.86
C GLU A 34 -8.96 10.46 6.90
N MET A 35 -7.65 10.36 6.68
CA MET A 35 -6.89 11.27 5.82
C MET A 35 -7.32 11.21 4.35
N SER A 36 -7.83 10.06 3.90
CA SER A 36 -8.29 9.84 2.51
C SER A 36 -9.80 9.96 2.34
N ALA A 37 -10.56 10.36 3.37
CA ALA A 37 -12.03 10.34 3.36
C ALA A 37 -12.64 11.04 2.13
N ASP A 38 -12.06 12.19 1.75
CA ASP A 38 -12.55 13.04 0.64
C ASP A 38 -11.74 12.88 -0.65
N VAL A 39 -10.78 11.96 -0.68
CA VAL A 39 -9.90 11.77 -1.84
C VAL A 39 -10.62 10.99 -2.92
N LYS A 40 -10.51 11.49 -4.15
CA LYS A 40 -10.87 10.78 -5.39
C LYS A 40 -9.66 10.80 -6.31
N GLY A 41 -9.33 9.66 -6.89
CA GLY A 41 -8.15 9.51 -7.74
C GLY A 41 -6.85 9.67 -6.96
N GLY A 42 -6.82 9.14 -5.75
CA GLY A 42 -5.63 9.10 -4.91
C GLY A 42 -4.53 8.24 -5.54
N ARG A 43 -3.31 8.51 -5.13
CA ARG A 43 -2.11 7.76 -5.53
C ARG A 43 -1.33 7.39 -4.29
N LEU A 44 -0.78 6.19 -4.30
CA LEU A 44 -0.07 5.62 -3.16
C LEU A 44 1.38 5.31 -3.56
N LEU A 45 2.34 5.74 -2.75
CA LEU A 45 3.71 5.24 -2.80
C LEU A 45 3.96 4.39 -1.54
N TYR A 46 4.24 3.12 -1.73
CA TYR A 46 4.46 2.13 -0.68
C TYR A 46 5.94 1.74 -0.67
N ASP A 47 6.70 2.22 0.32
CA ASP A 47 8.12 1.91 0.52
C ASP A 47 8.26 0.80 1.56
N VAL A 48 8.74 -0.36 1.13
CA VAL A 48 8.83 -1.57 1.95
C VAL A 48 10.27 -2.04 2.06
N ARG A 49 10.81 -1.93 3.27
CA ARG A 49 12.16 -2.35 3.62
C ARG A 49 12.13 -3.46 4.65
N ASN A 50 12.99 -4.45 4.48
CA ASN A 50 13.20 -5.54 5.44
C ASN A 50 11.91 -6.29 5.85
N PHE A 51 10.89 -6.31 5.00
CA PHE A 51 9.62 -6.95 5.34
C PHE A 51 9.78 -8.47 5.32
N LYS A 52 9.49 -9.09 6.46
CA LYS A 52 9.39 -10.54 6.57
C LYS A 52 7.92 -10.90 6.51
N MET A 53 7.55 -11.76 5.56
CA MET A 53 6.18 -12.21 5.42
C MET A 53 5.67 -12.75 6.77
N PRO A 54 4.48 -12.31 7.22
CA PRO A 54 3.83 -12.92 8.38
C PRO A 54 3.59 -14.40 8.12
N GLU A 55 3.55 -15.20 9.18
CA GLU A 55 3.09 -16.59 9.06
C GLU A 55 1.66 -16.60 8.51
N PHE A 56 1.34 -17.55 7.61
CA PHE A 56 0.04 -17.62 6.91
C PHE A 56 -1.19 -17.53 7.85
N GLY A 57 -1.08 -17.97 9.10
CA GLY A 57 -2.15 -17.88 10.10
C GLY A 57 -2.44 -16.45 10.60
N ALA A 58 -1.48 -15.53 10.53
CA ALA A 58 -1.67 -14.13 10.89
C ALA A 58 -2.48 -13.36 9.83
N LEU A 59 -2.37 -13.76 8.56
CA LEU A 59 -3.12 -13.17 7.45
C LEU A 59 -4.64 -13.41 7.59
N VAL A 60 -5.08 -14.53 8.18
CA VAL A 60 -6.51 -14.89 8.34
C VAL A 60 -7.27 -13.89 9.24
N VAL A 61 -6.60 -13.34 10.26
CA VAL A 61 -7.20 -12.33 11.15
C VAL A 61 -7.36 -10.98 10.43
N GLU A 62 -6.48 -10.70 9.46
CA GLU A 62 -6.51 -9.48 8.63
C GLU A 62 -7.67 -9.47 7.62
N PHE A 63 -8.25 -10.62 7.25
CA PHE A 63 -9.42 -10.67 6.35
C PHE A 63 -10.63 -9.90 6.90
N ARG A 64 -10.76 -9.72 8.22
CA ARG A 64 -11.82 -8.91 8.83
C ARG A 64 -11.76 -7.43 8.42
N LYS A 65 -10.57 -6.93 8.07
CA LYS A 65 -10.38 -5.55 7.62
C LYS A 65 -10.45 -5.40 6.09
N LEU A 66 -10.54 -6.50 5.33
CA LEU A 66 -10.67 -6.44 3.88
C LEU A 66 -11.82 -5.55 3.37
N PRO A 67 -13.02 -5.51 3.96
CA PRO A 67 -14.06 -4.60 3.48
C PRO A 67 -13.66 -3.12 3.59
N ALA A 68 -12.96 -2.75 4.67
CA ALA A 68 -12.46 -1.39 4.86
C ALA A 68 -11.31 -1.08 3.89
N LEU A 69 -10.41 -2.04 3.66
CA LEU A 69 -9.34 -1.94 2.67
C LEU A 69 -9.89 -1.81 1.25
N LEU A 70 -10.94 -2.57 0.89
CA LEU A 70 -11.61 -2.47 -0.40
C LEU A 70 -12.26 -1.10 -0.62
N GLY A 71 -12.87 -0.55 0.44
CA GLY A 71 -13.41 0.82 0.40
C GLY A 71 -12.32 1.87 0.22
N LEU A 72 -11.17 1.68 0.89
CA LEU A 72 -10.00 2.53 0.74
C LEU A 72 -9.43 2.45 -0.67
N ILE A 73 -9.23 1.24 -1.20
CA ILE A 73 -8.65 0.96 -2.52
C ILE A 73 -9.43 1.64 -3.63
N ARG A 74 -10.77 1.72 -3.53
CA ARG A 74 -11.60 2.46 -4.49
C ARG A 74 -11.34 3.96 -4.56
N ARG A 75 -10.64 4.54 -3.59
CA ARG A 75 -10.28 5.96 -3.57
C ARG A 75 -8.96 6.22 -4.31
N PHE A 76 -8.20 5.17 -4.60
CA PHE A 76 -6.88 5.24 -5.22
C PHE A 76 -6.91 4.61 -6.61
N ASP A 77 -6.31 5.31 -7.58
CA ASP A 77 -6.23 4.83 -8.96
C ASP A 77 -4.91 4.10 -9.23
N LYS A 78 -3.83 4.52 -8.55
CA LYS A 78 -2.48 3.97 -8.72
C LYS A 78 -1.77 3.74 -7.39
N ALA A 79 -1.05 2.63 -7.28
CA ALA A 79 -0.10 2.38 -6.20
C ALA A 79 1.26 1.93 -6.76
N ALA A 80 2.33 2.63 -6.38
CA ALA A 80 3.69 2.23 -6.66
C ALA A 80 4.28 1.56 -5.42
N LEU A 81 4.87 0.39 -5.60
CA LEU A 81 5.47 -0.43 -4.55
C LEU A 81 6.99 -0.47 -4.71
N LEU A 82 7.73 0.18 -3.82
CA LEU A 82 9.19 0.05 -3.70
C LEU A 82 9.49 -1.14 -2.78
N ALA A 83 10.07 -2.19 -3.35
CA ALA A 83 10.43 -3.39 -2.59
C ALA A 83 11.68 -4.06 -3.16
N GLU A 84 12.60 -4.48 -2.29
CA GLU A 84 13.80 -5.21 -2.71
C GLU A 84 13.46 -6.61 -3.23
N GLU A 85 12.51 -7.28 -2.57
CA GLU A 85 12.22 -8.69 -2.82
C GLU A 85 11.29 -8.92 -4.03
N ALA A 86 11.73 -9.80 -4.93
CA ALA A 86 11.03 -10.10 -6.18
C ALA A 86 9.66 -10.77 -6.01
N TRP A 87 9.36 -11.36 -4.85
CA TRP A 87 8.07 -12.02 -4.60
C TRP A 87 6.93 -11.03 -4.37
N LEU A 88 7.22 -9.86 -3.76
CA LEU A 88 6.28 -8.73 -3.66
C LEU A 88 5.94 -8.18 -5.05
N ARG A 89 6.93 -8.17 -5.97
CA ARG A 89 6.72 -7.80 -7.38
C ARG A 89 5.78 -8.76 -8.12
N LYS A 90 5.80 -10.05 -7.77
CA LYS A 90 4.93 -11.10 -8.33
C LYS A 90 3.53 -11.15 -7.73
N PHE A 91 3.35 -10.65 -6.51
CA PHE A 91 2.03 -10.62 -5.86
C PHE A 91 1.10 -9.59 -6.52
N ALA A 92 1.65 -8.50 -7.05
CA ALA A 92 0.91 -7.47 -7.80
C ALA A 92 0.23 -8.01 -9.08
N GLU A 93 0.75 -9.08 -9.70
CA GLU A 93 0.15 -9.71 -10.88
C GLU A 93 -1.14 -10.50 -10.55
N TRP A 94 -1.36 -10.87 -9.28
CA TRP A 94 -2.54 -11.62 -8.84
C TRP A 94 -3.76 -10.72 -8.52
N GLU A 95 -3.59 -9.39 -8.53
CA GLU A 95 -4.58 -8.44 -7.99
C GLU A 95 -5.65 -7.98 -8.98
N GLY A 96 -5.51 -8.31 -10.28
CA GLY A 96 -6.52 -7.97 -11.29
C GLY A 96 -7.92 -8.55 -11.01
N ALA A 97 -8.02 -9.59 -10.17
CA ALA A 97 -9.29 -10.17 -9.73
C ALA A 97 -9.79 -9.65 -8.36
N LEU A 98 -8.92 -9.08 -7.52
CA LEU A 98 -9.24 -8.70 -6.13
C LEU A 98 -9.49 -7.19 -5.96
N PHE A 99 -8.85 -6.34 -6.75
CA PHE A 99 -8.89 -4.88 -6.59
C PHE A 99 -9.23 -4.14 -7.89
N PRO A 100 -10.48 -4.27 -8.39
CA PRO A 100 -10.89 -3.61 -9.63
C PRO A 100 -10.81 -2.08 -9.49
N GLY A 101 -10.05 -1.45 -10.38
CA GLY A 101 -9.88 0.00 -10.46
C GLY A 101 -8.56 0.54 -9.87
N LEU A 102 -7.73 -0.31 -9.27
CA LEU A 102 -6.41 0.08 -8.75
C LEU A 102 -5.31 -0.52 -9.62
N GLU A 103 -4.48 0.32 -10.23
CA GLU A 103 -3.29 -0.10 -10.96
C GLU A 103 -2.09 -0.16 -10.01
N ILE A 104 -1.42 -1.31 -9.91
CA ILE A 104 -0.30 -1.52 -9.00
C ILE A 104 0.94 -1.84 -9.81
N ARG A 105 2.02 -1.10 -9.55
CA ARG A 105 3.31 -1.35 -10.18
C ARG A 105 4.42 -1.39 -9.13
N SER A 106 5.31 -2.36 -9.28
CA SER A 106 6.46 -2.49 -8.40
C SER A 106 7.73 -1.94 -9.04
N PHE A 107 8.60 -1.43 -8.19
CA PHE A 107 9.87 -0.79 -8.52
C PHE A 107 10.91 -1.21 -7.48
N SER A 108 12.18 -1.20 -7.87
CA SER A 108 13.28 -1.27 -6.91
C SER A 108 13.45 0.06 -6.17
N HIS A 109 14.19 0.08 -5.06
CA HIS A 109 14.39 1.32 -4.29
C HIS A 109 15.21 2.37 -5.04
N ASP A 110 16.12 1.96 -5.92
CA ASP A 110 16.87 2.85 -6.81
C ASP A 110 16.00 3.43 -7.94
N GLU A 111 14.82 2.86 -8.18
CA GLU A 111 13.83 3.34 -9.13
C GLU A 111 12.75 4.24 -8.50
N GLU A 112 12.94 4.74 -7.27
CA GLU A 112 11.96 5.62 -6.60
C GLU A 112 11.53 6.80 -7.48
N GLN A 113 12.46 7.42 -8.20
CA GLN A 113 12.14 8.53 -9.09
C GLN A 113 11.21 8.08 -10.24
N ALA A 114 11.48 6.92 -10.85
CA ALA A 114 10.65 6.38 -11.91
C ALA A 114 9.26 5.98 -11.39
N ALA A 115 9.18 5.46 -10.16
CA ALA A 115 7.92 5.16 -9.50
C ALA A 115 7.05 6.40 -9.32
N ARG A 116 7.68 7.50 -8.85
CA ARG A 116 7.01 8.80 -8.66
C ARG A 116 6.54 9.39 -9.99
N GLU A 117 7.35 9.32 -11.04
CA GLU A 117 6.96 9.77 -12.38
C GLU A 117 5.76 8.98 -12.92
N TRP A 118 5.75 7.66 -12.74
CA TRP A 118 4.63 6.82 -13.16
C TRP A 118 3.33 7.09 -12.40
N LEU A 119 3.41 7.41 -11.10
CA LEU A 119 2.24 7.85 -10.33
C LEU A 119 1.69 9.20 -10.84
N MET A 120 2.55 10.07 -11.36
CA MET A 120 2.16 11.40 -11.84
C MET A 120 1.69 11.43 -13.29
N ALA A 121 2.02 10.42 -14.08
CA ALA A 121 1.57 10.24 -15.46
C ALA A 121 0.08 9.89 -15.55
#